data_AF-A0A4U9CZZ2-F1
#
_entry.id   AF-A0A4U9CZZ2-F1
#
_cell.length_a   1.000
_cell.length_b   1.000
_cell.length_c   1.000
_cell.angle_alpha   90.00
_cell.angle_beta   90.00
_cell.angle_gamma   90.00
#
_symmetry.space_group_name_H-M   'P 1'
#
loop_
_entity.id
_entity.type
_entity.pdbx_description
1 polymer ?
#
loop_
_entity_poly.entity_id
_entity_poly.type
_entity_poly.pdbx_seq_one_letter_code
_entity_poly.pdbx_strand_id
1 'polypeptide(L)'
;MNDKKINRLFSLLAFSLLTPAALAAETPAWNGSVLGFENPQKGLLGDMAGIRPILTDLGFNYNLGYLNEMGYNAGGGYNHDKHLAYIDQLALTFNQDLERWTGIPDARIEGNIVNRNHDDNLTTRRLQDPRVNFNDLSQESWGGQSITRLGWLTFARSFDDRRLTWRIGMMNKVQTFDQIIPCDFQLLSQCGGKSANSLTWNNWNVHTWGTTFEYKLMPTLTLKGGVMEQNPQAASRSHAWSWSTKGSKGVLLPLEIEARPMINDLPGAYNLGVLFTNAPQSDLYYGKSGGPGATDPDGYAQHNRTWFLYGGLNQQVTRHADDPERGMSLSLSGSYSDQRSNYIHTAVAASMRYRGPV
;
A
#
# COMPACT_ATOMS: atom_id res chain seq x y z
N MET A 1 35.13 -15.09 12.08
CA MET A 1 35.91 -13.91 11.62
C MET A 1 35.64 -13.71 10.14
N ASN A 2 34.77 -12.74 9.81
CA ASN A 2 34.46 -12.12 8.51
C ASN A 2 32.95 -11.98 8.33
N ASP A 3 32.34 -11.00 9.01
CA ASP A 3 30.98 -10.51 8.73
C ASP A 3 30.89 -9.02 9.07
N LYS A 4 31.63 -8.18 8.32
CA LYS A 4 31.63 -6.71 8.53
C LYS A 4 31.56 -5.89 7.26
N LYS A 5 31.03 -6.41 6.14
CA LYS A 5 31.00 -5.68 4.86
C LYS A 5 29.64 -5.56 4.15
N ILE A 6 28.50 -5.83 4.80
CA ILE A 6 27.17 -5.66 4.19
C ILE A 6 26.28 -4.71 4.99
N ASN A 7 26.78 -3.52 5.37
CA ASN A 7 25.92 -2.56 6.08
C ASN A 7 26.29 -1.08 5.88
N ARG A 8 26.65 -0.69 4.65
CA ARG A 8 26.85 0.73 4.32
C ARG A 8 26.09 1.23 3.10
N LEU A 9 25.58 0.36 2.21
CA LEU A 9 24.91 0.84 1.00
C LEU A 9 23.45 1.27 1.22
N PHE A 10 22.73 0.67 2.18
CA PHE A 10 21.34 1.04 2.47
C PHE A 10 21.18 2.20 3.48
N SER A 11 22.21 2.50 4.27
CA SER A 11 22.14 3.55 5.30
C SER A 11 22.59 4.92 4.82
N LEU A 12 23.23 5.04 3.64
CA LEU A 12 23.89 6.27 3.19
C LEU A 12 23.14 7.06 2.11
N LEU A 13 21.96 6.62 1.67
CA LEU A 13 21.19 7.30 0.60
C LEU A 13 19.88 7.96 1.07
N ALA A 14 19.51 7.86 2.35
CA ALA A 14 18.21 8.35 2.84
C ALA A 14 18.25 9.62 3.71
N PHE A 15 19.42 10.14 4.10
CA PHE A 15 19.50 11.21 5.12
C PHE A 15 20.14 12.52 4.68
N SER A 16 20.69 12.63 3.46
CA SER A 16 21.37 13.85 3.00
C SER A 16 20.50 14.84 2.22
N LEU A 17 19.21 14.56 2.00
CA LEU A 17 18.29 15.45 1.27
C LEU A 17 17.28 16.19 2.16
N LEU A 18 17.34 16.00 3.48
CA LEU A 18 16.52 16.74 4.46
C LEU A 18 17.29 17.95 4.98
N THR A 19 17.77 18.84 4.11
CA THR A 19 18.22 20.18 4.53
C THR A 19 17.01 21.10 4.66
N PRO A 20 16.72 21.66 5.85
CA PRO A 20 15.63 22.58 6.04
C PRO A 20 16.04 23.96 5.51
N ALA A 21 15.81 24.20 4.22
CA ALA A 21 15.77 25.56 3.70
C ALA A 21 14.37 26.13 3.99
N ALA A 22 14.20 26.64 5.21
CA ALA A 22 13.09 27.50 5.55
C ALA A 22 13.31 28.86 4.87
N LEU A 23 12.65 29.09 3.73
CA LEU A 23 12.36 30.42 3.24
C LEU A 23 10.95 30.43 2.66
N ALA A 24 10.17 31.41 3.12
CA ALA A 24 8.82 31.73 2.68
C ALA A 24 8.83 32.26 1.23
N ALA A 25 9.09 31.37 0.28
CA ALA A 25 8.63 31.52 -1.10
C ALA A 25 7.31 30.76 -1.23
N GLU A 26 6.41 31.22 -2.10
CA GLU A 26 5.27 30.42 -2.55
C GLU A 26 5.84 29.09 -3.08
N THR A 27 5.83 28.05 -2.25
CA THR A 27 6.22 26.72 -2.69
C THR A 27 5.26 26.36 -3.81
N PRO A 28 5.76 26.10 -5.03
CA PRO A 28 4.91 25.66 -6.13
C PRO A 28 4.03 24.52 -5.63
N ALA A 29 2.73 24.58 -5.94
CA ALA A 29 1.80 23.56 -5.49
C ALA A 29 2.31 22.18 -5.93
N TRP A 30 2.54 21.29 -4.97
CA TRP A 30 2.98 19.94 -5.26
C TRP A 30 1.94 19.26 -6.17
N ASN A 31 2.37 18.76 -7.32
CA ASN A 31 1.52 18.07 -8.29
C ASN A 31 2.12 16.69 -8.59
N GLY A 32 1.36 15.64 -8.33
CA GLY A 32 1.81 14.26 -8.48
C GLY A 32 1.59 13.64 -9.87
N SER A 33 1.04 14.37 -10.85
CA SER A 33 0.61 13.80 -12.14
C SER A 33 1.73 13.09 -12.89
N VAL A 34 2.93 13.69 -12.96
CA VAL A 34 4.08 13.05 -13.63
C VAL A 34 4.62 11.84 -12.83
N LEU A 35 4.37 11.81 -11.52
CA LEU A 35 4.69 10.68 -10.63
C LEU A 35 3.63 9.56 -10.73
N GLY A 36 2.59 9.72 -11.55
CA GLY A 36 1.50 8.77 -11.80
C GLY A 36 0.34 8.87 -10.83
N PHE A 37 0.25 9.95 -10.05
CA PHE A 37 -0.94 10.24 -9.27
C PHE A 37 -1.94 10.98 -10.16
N GLU A 38 -3.00 10.30 -10.58
CA GLU A 38 -4.05 10.94 -11.36
C GLU A 38 -5.10 11.59 -10.46
N ASN A 39 -5.54 12.79 -10.83
CA ASN A 39 -6.73 13.38 -10.23
C ASN A 39 -7.98 12.57 -10.61
N PRO A 40 -8.97 12.45 -9.71
CA PRO A 40 -10.25 11.84 -10.04
C PRO A 40 -10.86 12.49 -11.30
N GLN A 41 -11.13 11.67 -12.31
CA GLN A 41 -11.72 12.12 -13.57
C GLN A 41 -13.25 12.14 -13.48
N LYS A 42 -13.91 12.91 -14.35
CA LYS A 42 -15.36 12.82 -14.53
C LYS A 42 -15.69 11.40 -15.01
N GLY A 43 -16.36 10.62 -14.16
CA GLY A 43 -16.65 9.21 -14.44
C GLY A 43 -17.58 9.01 -15.64
N LEU A 44 -17.65 7.78 -16.16
CA LEU A 44 -18.44 7.40 -17.35
C LEU A 44 -19.92 7.79 -17.27
N LEU A 45 -20.49 7.82 -16.07
CA LEU A 45 -21.89 8.18 -15.83
C LEU A 45 -22.11 9.69 -15.64
N GLY A 46 -21.05 10.49 -15.72
CA GLY A 46 -21.06 11.93 -15.48
C GLY A 46 -21.82 12.27 -14.20
N ASP A 47 -22.81 13.16 -14.34
CA ASP A 47 -23.60 13.69 -13.23
C ASP A 47 -24.83 12.83 -12.90
N MET A 48 -25.04 11.72 -13.61
CA MET A 48 -26.17 10.79 -13.40
C MET A 48 -27.53 11.51 -13.38
N ALA A 49 -27.81 12.31 -14.41
CA ALA A 49 -29.03 13.14 -14.49
C ALA A 49 -29.25 14.05 -13.26
N GLY A 50 -28.17 14.51 -12.64
CA GLY A 50 -28.20 15.40 -11.46
C GLY A 50 -28.11 14.68 -10.11
N ILE A 51 -28.16 13.35 -10.07
CA ILE A 51 -28.09 12.57 -8.83
C ILE A 51 -26.74 12.75 -8.13
N ARG A 52 -25.62 12.76 -8.87
CA ARG A 52 -24.28 12.87 -8.27
C ARG A 52 -24.08 14.21 -7.54
N PRO A 53 -24.43 15.37 -8.14
CA PRO A 53 -24.44 16.65 -7.42
C PRO A 53 -25.30 16.62 -6.14
N ILE A 54 -26.52 16.07 -6.19
CA ILE A 54 -27.40 15.98 -5.02
C ILE A 54 -26.74 15.19 -3.87
N LEU A 55 -26.13 14.05 -4.18
CA LEU A 55 -25.40 13.26 -3.18
C LEU A 55 -24.20 14.02 -2.61
N THR A 56 -23.47 14.72 -3.48
CA THR A 56 -22.31 15.55 -3.10
C THR A 56 -22.72 16.68 -2.15
N ASP A 57 -23.84 17.36 -2.44
CA ASP A 57 -24.39 18.42 -1.59
C ASP A 57 -24.86 17.89 -0.23
N LEU A 58 -25.28 16.62 -0.16
CA LEU A 58 -25.59 15.91 1.09
C LEU A 58 -24.33 15.38 1.82
N GLY A 59 -23.14 15.66 1.29
CA GLY A 59 -21.86 15.27 1.86
C GLY A 59 -21.39 13.87 1.44
N PHE A 60 -22.14 13.16 0.59
CA PHE A 60 -21.79 11.82 0.12
C PHE A 60 -21.02 11.89 -1.21
N ASN A 61 -19.72 11.67 -1.12
CA ASN A 61 -18.80 11.61 -2.26
C ASN A 61 -18.43 10.17 -2.53
N TYR A 62 -18.48 9.72 -3.78
CA TYR A 62 -18.12 8.35 -4.13
C TYR A 62 -17.42 8.23 -5.48
N ASN A 63 -16.65 7.16 -5.59
CA ASN A 63 -16.01 6.68 -6.81
C ASN A 63 -16.40 5.21 -7.03
N LEU A 64 -16.84 4.90 -8.25
CA LEU A 64 -17.05 3.53 -8.71
C LEU A 64 -15.96 3.22 -9.74
N GLY A 65 -14.94 2.50 -9.31
CA GLY A 65 -13.82 2.09 -10.15
C GLY A 65 -14.01 0.67 -10.67
N TYR A 66 -13.67 0.47 -11.94
CA TYR A 66 -13.53 -0.86 -12.55
C TYR A 66 -12.10 -1.01 -13.05
N LEU A 67 -11.51 -2.16 -12.76
CA LEU A 67 -10.17 -2.54 -13.19
C LEU A 67 -10.23 -3.98 -13.73
N ASN A 68 -9.57 -4.23 -14.85
CA ASN A 68 -9.38 -5.56 -15.39
C ASN A 68 -7.93 -5.76 -15.78
N GLU A 69 -7.44 -6.98 -15.67
CA GLU A 69 -6.08 -7.33 -16.04
C GLU A 69 -6.08 -8.62 -16.86
N MET A 70 -5.33 -8.61 -17.95
CA MET A 70 -5.20 -9.75 -18.86
C MET A 70 -3.73 -10.15 -18.95
N GLY A 71 -3.46 -11.44 -18.82
CA GLY A 71 -2.11 -11.99 -18.94
C GLY A 71 -2.10 -13.14 -19.92
N TYR A 72 -1.21 -13.11 -20.92
CA TYR A 72 -1.04 -14.22 -21.87
C TYR A 72 0.32 -14.88 -21.71
N ASN A 73 0.34 -16.21 -21.51
CA ASN A 73 1.58 -16.98 -21.55
C ASN A 73 2.04 -17.16 -23.00
N ALA A 74 2.86 -16.22 -23.49
CA ALA A 74 3.42 -16.29 -24.84
C ALA A 74 4.45 -17.42 -24.97
N GLY A 75 5.17 -17.76 -23.89
CA GLY A 75 6.15 -18.83 -23.80
C GLY A 75 6.94 -18.77 -22.48
N GLY A 76 7.61 -19.87 -22.11
CA GLY A 76 8.28 -19.99 -20.81
C GLY A 76 7.33 -20.45 -19.71
N GLY A 77 7.63 -20.09 -18.45
CA GLY A 77 6.89 -20.52 -17.26
C GLY A 77 7.15 -21.97 -16.86
N TYR A 78 6.70 -22.36 -15.67
CA TYR A 78 6.74 -23.76 -15.21
C TYR A 78 5.88 -24.67 -16.08
N ASN A 79 4.69 -24.20 -16.48
CA ASN A 79 3.86 -24.83 -17.49
C ASN A 79 3.90 -24.00 -18.79
N HIS A 80 4.45 -24.60 -19.85
CA HIS A 80 4.65 -23.97 -21.16
C HIS A 80 3.39 -23.85 -22.01
N ASP A 81 2.27 -24.42 -21.57
CA ASP A 81 1.00 -24.33 -22.28
C ASP A 81 0.51 -22.89 -22.35
N LYS A 82 0.00 -22.52 -23.52
CA LYS A 82 -0.57 -21.21 -23.78
C LYS A 82 -1.82 -21.03 -22.90
N HIS A 83 -1.98 -19.85 -22.31
CA HIS A 83 -3.14 -19.51 -21.50
C HIS A 83 -3.34 -18.01 -21.50
N LEU A 84 -4.58 -17.58 -21.68
CA LEU A 84 -5.00 -16.20 -21.45
C LEU A 84 -5.74 -16.18 -20.11
N ALA A 85 -5.10 -15.60 -19.11
CA ALA A 85 -5.67 -15.34 -17.81
C ALA A 85 -6.41 -13.99 -17.80
N TYR A 86 -7.53 -13.94 -17.09
CA TYR A 86 -8.33 -12.73 -16.94
C TYR A 86 -8.82 -12.61 -15.49
N ILE A 87 -8.68 -11.42 -14.94
CA ILE A 87 -9.25 -11.04 -13.65
C ILE A 87 -9.90 -9.66 -13.75
N ASP A 88 -10.84 -9.38 -12.86
CA ASP A 88 -11.36 -8.03 -12.68
C ASP A 88 -11.70 -7.67 -11.24
N GLN A 89 -11.91 -6.39 -11.03
CA GLN A 89 -12.29 -5.80 -9.78
C GLN A 89 -13.25 -4.62 -9.99
N LEU A 90 -14.35 -4.61 -9.24
CA LEU A 90 -15.21 -3.45 -9.05
C LEU A 90 -15.00 -2.89 -7.64
N ALA A 91 -14.82 -1.58 -7.51
CA ALA A 91 -14.58 -0.92 -6.24
C ALA A 91 -15.51 0.29 -6.05
N LEU A 92 -16.34 0.27 -5.01
CA LEU A 92 -17.06 1.42 -4.50
C LEU A 92 -16.26 2.02 -3.34
N THR A 93 -15.65 3.18 -3.56
CA THR A 93 -15.00 3.96 -2.49
C THR A 93 -15.83 5.20 -2.22
N PHE A 94 -16.10 5.50 -0.96
CA PHE A 94 -16.94 6.64 -0.60
C PHE A 94 -16.45 7.36 0.65
N ASN A 95 -16.88 8.60 0.78
CA ASN A 95 -16.67 9.47 1.91
C ASN A 95 -17.99 10.20 2.21
N GLN A 96 -18.45 10.11 3.45
CA GLN A 96 -19.60 10.85 3.96
C GLN A 96 -19.11 11.93 4.92
N ASP A 97 -19.25 13.19 4.51
CA ASP A 97 -19.07 14.35 5.38
C ASP A 97 -20.17 14.34 6.47
N LEU A 98 -19.74 14.37 7.73
CA LEU A 98 -20.61 14.39 8.89
C LEU A 98 -20.73 15.77 9.53
N GLU A 99 -19.92 16.75 9.14
CA GLU A 99 -19.89 18.07 9.78
C GLU A 99 -21.26 18.74 9.71
N ARG A 100 -21.90 18.69 8.52
CA ARG A 100 -23.25 19.22 8.30
C ARG A 100 -24.31 18.60 9.21
N TRP A 101 -24.15 17.32 9.58
CA TRP A 101 -25.15 16.53 10.30
C TRP A 101 -24.91 16.48 11.81
N THR A 102 -23.65 16.61 12.23
CA THR A 102 -23.22 16.41 13.62
C THR A 102 -22.66 17.67 14.27
N GLY A 103 -22.31 18.69 13.47
CA GLY A 103 -21.59 19.87 13.93
C GLY A 103 -20.13 19.61 14.32
N ILE A 104 -19.61 18.39 14.12
CA ILE A 104 -18.21 18.05 14.41
C ILE A 104 -17.36 18.45 13.21
N PRO A 105 -16.42 19.41 13.36
CA PRO A 105 -15.62 19.90 12.24
C PRO A 105 -14.76 18.79 11.62
N ASP A 106 -14.74 18.74 10.29
CA ASP A 106 -13.97 17.80 9.46
C ASP A 106 -14.19 16.31 9.81
N ALA A 107 -15.33 15.97 10.42
CA ALA A 107 -15.70 14.60 10.72
C ALA A 107 -16.27 13.90 9.49
N ARG A 108 -15.87 12.64 9.27
CA ARG A 108 -16.30 11.87 8.11
C ARG A 108 -16.28 10.36 8.32
N ILE A 109 -17.09 9.66 7.53
CA ILE A 109 -17.00 8.20 7.36
C ILE A 109 -16.33 7.93 6.02
N GLU A 110 -15.31 7.11 6.02
CA GLU A 110 -14.63 6.64 4.80
C GLU A 110 -14.89 5.15 4.64
N GLY A 111 -15.29 4.74 3.44
CA GLY A 111 -15.62 3.34 3.16
C GLY A 111 -15.12 2.87 1.81
N ASN A 112 -14.88 1.57 1.71
CA ASN A 112 -14.46 0.90 0.49
C ASN A 112 -15.06 -0.51 0.46
N ILE A 113 -15.78 -0.82 -0.61
CA ILE A 113 -16.36 -2.13 -0.88
C ILE A 113 -15.82 -2.57 -2.23
N VAL A 114 -15.25 -3.77 -2.26
CA VAL A 114 -14.52 -4.25 -3.43
C VAL A 114 -14.94 -5.67 -3.74
N ASN A 115 -15.34 -5.88 -4.98
CA ASN A 115 -15.67 -7.18 -5.54
C ASN A 115 -14.58 -7.55 -6.54
N ARG A 116 -13.80 -8.60 -6.25
CA ARG A 116 -12.87 -9.20 -7.20
C ARG A 116 -13.56 -10.40 -7.83
N ASN A 117 -13.50 -10.52 -9.16
CA ASN A 117 -14.01 -11.70 -9.87
C ASN A 117 -12.95 -12.31 -10.75
N HIS A 118 -13.28 -13.53 -11.21
CA HIS A 118 -12.44 -14.36 -12.03
C HIS A 118 -11.15 -14.75 -11.29
N ASP A 119 -11.15 -15.94 -10.71
CA ASP A 119 -9.99 -16.50 -10.00
C ASP A 119 -9.03 -17.17 -10.98
N ASP A 120 -8.59 -16.40 -11.98
CA ASP A 120 -7.74 -16.88 -13.07
C ASP A 120 -6.52 -15.99 -13.28
N ASN A 121 -5.44 -16.31 -12.57
CA ASN A 121 -4.19 -15.56 -12.58
C ASN A 121 -3.09 -16.32 -13.32
N LEU A 122 -2.39 -15.64 -14.23
CA LEU A 122 -1.39 -16.28 -15.07
C LEU A 122 -0.22 -16.88 -14.26
N THR A 123 0.15 -16.23 -13.15
CA THR A 123 1.26 -16.69 -12.30
C THR A 123 0.98 -18.08 -11.74
N THR A 124 -0.19 -18.26 -11.15
CA THR A 124 -0.57 -19.55 -10.54
C THR A 124 -0.95 -20.61 -11.57
N ARG A 125 -1.44 -20.19 -12.75
CA ARG A 125 -1.83 -21.11 -13.82
C ARG A 125 -0.65 -21.62 -14.63
N ARG A 126 0.37 -20.80 -14.86
CA ARG A 126 1.45 -21.11 -15.82
C ARG A 126 2.86 -20.78 -15.36
N LEU A 127 3.08 -19.63 -14.71
CA LEU A 127 4.45 -19.12 -14.54
C LEU A 127 5.21 -19.82 -13.42
N GLN A 128 4.56 -20.05 -12.28
CA GLN A 128 5.21 -20.48 -11.05
C GLN A 128 5.16 -22.00 -10.86
N ASP A 129 6.21 -22.56 -10.23
CA ASP A 129 6.18 -23.91 -9.68
C ASP A 129 5.17 -23.98 -8.52
N PRO A 130 4.18 -24.89 -8.54
CA PRO A 130 3.14 -24.96 -7.53
C PRO A 130 3.63 -25.41 -6.15
N ARG A 131 4.91 -25.81 -6.01
CA ARG A 131 5.51 -26.29 -4.76
C ARG A 131 6.17 -25.19 -3.93
N VAL A 132 6.25 -23.96 -4.43
CA VAL A 132 6.96 -22.85 -3.77
C VAL A 132 6.04 -21.66 -3.53
N ASN A 133 6.42 -20.79 -2.59
CA ASN A 133 5.69 -19.55 -2.30
C ASN A 133 5.81 -18.54 -3.44
N PHE A 134 4.77 -17.72 -3.62
CA PHE A 134 4.76 -16.62 -4.59
C PHE A 134 5.82 -15.58 -4.22
N ASN A 135 6.56 -15.11 -5.22
CA ASN A 135 7.48 -13.99 -5.09
C ASN A 135 7.01 -12.72 -5.81
N ASP A 136 6.11 -12.86 -6.79
CA ASP A 136 5.48 -11.78 -7.53
C ASP A 136 4.15 -12.26 -8.15
N LEU A 137 3.34 -11.34 -8.69
CA LEU A 137 2.14 -11.65 -9.45
C LEU A 137 2.12 -10.85 -10.76
N SER A 138 1.90 -11.55 -11.88
CA SER A 138 1.71 -10.98 -13.22
C SER A 138 0.46 -10.11 -13.39
N GLN A 139 -0.49 -10.26 -12.46
CA GLN A 139 -1.75 -9.52 -12.38
C GLN A 139 -1.95 -9.18 -10.89
N GLU A 140 -1.60 -7.96 -10.51
CA GLU A 140 -1.57 -7.48 -9.12
C GLU A 140 -2.95 -7.53 -8.45
N SER A 141 -4.01 -7.29 -9.24
CA SER A 141 -5.37 -7.23 -8.70
C SER A 141 -5.92 -8.63 -8.40
N TRP A 142 -5.14 -9.68 -8.58
CA TRP A 142 -5.50 -11.03 -8.13
C TRP A 142 -5.16 -11.23 -6.64
N GLY A 143 -5.75 -12.25 -6.04
CA GLY A 143 -5.64 -12.51 -4.60
C GLY A 143 -6.82 -11.92 -3.84
N GLY A 144 -6.96 -12.27 -2.56
CA GLY A 144 -8.16 -11.89 -1.78
C GLY A 144 -9.42 -12.67 -2.18
N GLN A 145 -9.31 -13.65 -3.09
CA GLN A 145 -10.38 -14.55 -3.55
C GLN A 145 -11.47 -13.84 -4.39
N SER A 146 -12.22 -14.61 -5.18
CA SER A 146 -13.34 -14.11 -5.99
C SER A 146 -14.59 -13.87 -5.14
N ILE A 147 -14.60 -12.78 -4.37
CA ILE A 147 -15.68 -12.40 -3.45
C ILE A 147 -15.82 -10.88 -3.33
N THR A 148 -16.97 -10.42 -2.80
CA THR A 148 -17.15 -9.03 -2.35
C THR A 148 -16.69 -8.89 -0.90
N ARG A 149 -15.81 -7.93 -0.64
CA ARG A 149 -15.28 -7.59 0.69
C ARG A 149 -15.58 -6.15 1.05
N LEU A 150 -15.72 -5.92 2.35
CA LEU A 150 -15.46 -4.62 2.95
C LEU A 150 -13.94 -4.42 2.99
N GLY A 151 -13.42 -3.42 2.28
CA GLY A 151 -12.00 -3.07 2.30
C GLY A 151 -11.62 -2.21 3.50
N TRP A 152 -12.47 -1.24 3.83
CA TRP A 152 -12.44 -0.49 5.07
C TRP A 152 -13.78 0.20 5.35
N LEU A 153 -14.01 0.52 6.61
CA LEU A 153 -15.06 1.42 7.09
C LEU A 153 -14.55 2.12 8.35
N THR A 154 -14.23 3.39 8.24
CA THR A 154 -13.56 4.14 9.30
C THR A 154 -14.20 5.48 9.55
N PHE A 155 -14.22 5.90 10.80
CA PHE A 155 -14.43 7.29 11.16
C PHE A 155 -13.08 8.03 11.08
N ALA A 156 -13.09 9.23 10.52
CA ALA A 156 -11.93 10.12 10.53
C ALA A 156 -12.34 11.54 10.94
N ARG A 157 -11.40 12.24 11.57
CA ARG A 157 -11.53 13.64 11.95
C ARG A 157 -10.17 14.31 11.95
N SER A 158 -10.12 15.59 11.58
CA SER A 158 -8.90 16.37 11.75
C SER A 158 -8.98 17.41 12.88
N PHE A 159 -7.80 17.78 13.37
CA PHE A 159 -7.53 18.72 14.45
C PHE A 159 -6.34 19.61 14.06
N ASP A 160 -6.01 20.62 14.88
CA ASP A 160 -4.86 21.51 14.68
C ASP A 160 -4.87 22.13 13.28
N ASP A 161 -5.97 22.79 12.90
CA ASP A 161 -6.18 23.36 11.56
C ASP A 161 -5.92 22.36 10.42
N ARG A 162 -6.42 21.14 10.59
CA ARG A 162 -6.27 19.99 9.67
C ARG A 162 -4.82 19.52 9.48
N ARG A 163 -3.94 19.80 10.44
CA ARG A 163 -2.59 19.23 10.50
C ARG A 163 -2.56 17.83 11.09
N LEU A 164 -3.44 17.53 12.03
CA LEU A 164 -3.55 16.19 12.62
C LEU A 164 -4.82 15.52 12.12
N THR A 165 -4.72 14.43 11.37
CA THR A 165 -5.86 13.56 11.04
C THR A 165 -5.81 12.30 11.89
N TRP A 166 -6.90 12.02 12.59
CA TRP A 166 -7.11 10.78 13.33
C TRP A 166 -8.14 9.92 12.59
N ARG A 167 -7.85 8.63 12.50
CA ARG A 167 -8.74 7.62 11.92
C ARG A 167 -8.89 6.43 12.84
N ILE A 168 -10.09 5.86 12.91
CA ILE A 168 -10.40 4.67 13.71
C ILE A 168 -11.51 3.85 13.05
N GLY A 169 -11.42 2.52 13.14
CA GLY A 169 -12.48 1.63 12.66
C GLY A 169 -11.94 0.33 12.09
N MET A 170 -12.67 -0.22 11.12
CA MET A 170 -12.22 -1.33 10.28
C MET A 170 -11.31 -0.75 9.20
N MET A 171 -10.02 -0.72 9.47
CA MET A 171 -9.00 -0.03 8.68
C MET A 171 -8.37 -0.94 7.63
N ASN A 172 -7.83 -0.32 6.60
CA ASN A 172 -6.79 -0.91 5.76
C ASN A 172 -5.52 -0.05 5.82
N LYS A 173 -4.34 -0.66 5.72
CA LYS A 173 -3.06 0.07 5.74
C LYS A 173 -2.98 1.12 4.63
N VAL A 174 -3.62 0.91 3.47
CA VAL A 174 -3.59 1.85 2.35
C VAL A 174 -4.27 3.18 2.63
N GLN A 175 -5.07 3.29 3.69
CA GLN A 175 -5.68 4.57 4.07
C GLN A 175 -4.66 5.57 4.62
N THR A 176 -3.48 5.11 5.04
CA THR A 176 -2.49 5.96 5.74
C THR A 176 -1.05 5.70 5.28
N PHE A 177 -0.64 4.43 5.12
CA PHE A 177 0.77 4.07 4.94
C PHE A 177 1.11 3.66 3.51
N ASP A 178 2.36 3.89 3.12
CA ASP A 178 2.98 3.39 1.89
C ASP A 178 2.29 3.89 0.60
N GLN A 179 2.10 5.21 0.51
CA GLN A 179 1.27 5.90 -0.50
C GLN A 179 2.07 6.72 -1.54
N ILE A 180 3.38 6.49 -1.67
CA ILE A 180 4.25 7.30 -2.56
C ILE A 180 4.48 6.69 -3.96
N ILE A 181 4.09 5.43 -4.15
CA ILE A 181 4.17 4.72 -5.43
C ILE A 181 2.74 4.38 -5.88
N PRO A 182 2.27 4.85 -7.04
CA PRO A 182 0.97 4.46 -7.56
C PRO A 182 0.96 2.99 -8.01
N CYS A 183 -0.23 2.47 -8.27
CA CYS A 183 -0.44 1.10 -8.76
C CYS A 183 -1.05 1.16 -10.16
N ASP A 184 -0.22 1.48 -11.16
CA ASP A 184 -0.62 1.56 -12.57
C ASP A 184 0.07 0.50 -13.46
N PHE A 185 1.08 -0.19 -12.93
CA PHE A 185 1.66 -1.39 -13.55
C PHE A 185 0.86 -2.64 -13.16
N GLN A 186 0.64 -3.53 -14.13
CA GLN A 186 -0.04 -4.82 -13.90
C GLN A 186 0.78 -5.80 -13.04
N LEU A 187 2.11 -5.68 -13.06
CA LEU A 187 3.01 -6.54 -12.28
C LEU A 187 3.05 -6.07 -10.81
N LEU A 188 2.79 -6.96 -9.85
CA LEU A 188 2.68 -6.61 -8.43
C LEU A 188 3.97 -5.99 -7.87
N SER A 189 5.15 -6.46 -8.28
CA SER A 189 6.42 -5.84 -7.88
C SER A 189 6.55 -4.38 -8.32
N GLN A 190 5.74 -3.89 -9.25
CA GLN A 190 5.73 -2.49 -9.71
C GLN A 190 4.45 -1.73 -9.30
N CYS A 191 3.50 -2.39 -8.64
CA CYS A 191 2.29 -1.78 -8.11
C CYS A 191 2.47 -1.46 -6.61
N GLY A 192 2.41 -0.17 -6.27
CA GLY A 192 2.50 0.28 -4.89
C GLY A 192 3.88 0.04 -4.23
N GLY A 193 4.00 0.50 -2.99
CA GLY A 193 5.22 0.29 -2.21
C GLY A 193 5.38 -1.16 -1.73
N LYS A 194 6.50 -1.44 -1.04
CA LYS A 194 6.93 -2.81 -0.68
C LYS A 194 6.56 -3.21 0.73
N SER A 195 5.71 -2.43 1.39
CA SER A 195 5.30 -2.68 2.76
C SER A 195 4.43 -3.93 2.92
N ALA A 196 3.73 -4.37 1.87
CA ALA A 196 2.94 -5.61 1.85
C ALA A 196 3.80 -6.89 1.99
N ASN A 197 5.09 -6.82 1.65
CA ASN A 197 6.03 -7.93 1.81
C ASN A 197 6.32 -8.25 3.30
N SER A 198 5.75 -7.50 4.24
CA SER A 198 5.79 -7.85 5.67
C SER A 198 5.06 -9.15 5.98
N LEU A 199 4.03 -9.50 5.18
CA LEU A 199 3.15 -10.66 5.35
C LEU A 199 2.39 -10.70 6.69
N THR A 200 2.49 -9.65 7.51
CA THR A 200 1.86 -9.56 8.84
C THR A 200 0.58 -8.74 8.84
N TRP A 201 0.37 -7.94 7.80
CA TRP A 201 -0.84 -7.17 7.54
C TRP A 201 -1.35 -7.44 6.13
N ASN A 202 -2.57 -6.98 5.84
CA ASN A 202 -3.14 -7.11 4.51
C ASN A 202 -3.11 -5.77 3.77
N ASN A 203 -2.91 -5.84 2.46
CA ASN A 203 -3.06 -4.70 1.58
C ASN A 203 -4.55 -4.51 1.21
N TRP A 204 -4.85 -3.62 0.27
CA TRP A 204 -6.14 -3.57 -0.41
C TRP A 204 -6.56 -4.99 -0.84
N ASN A 205 -7.74 -5.51 -0.52
CA ASN A 205 -8.99 -4.94 0.00
C ASN A 205 -9.46 -5.62 1.31
N VAL A 206 -8.56 -5.84 2.27
CA VAL A 206 -8.90 -6.57 3.51
C VAL A 206 -8.84 -5.64 4.73
N HIS A 207 -9.94 -5.54 5.48
CA HIS A 207 -9.97 -4.74 6.69
C HIS A 207 -9.48 -5.51 7.93
N THR A 208 -9.01 -4.75 8.91
CA THR A 208 -8.71 -5.17 10.29
C THR A 208 -9.05 -4.01 11.23
N TRP A 209 -9.36 -4.26 12.50
CA TRP A 209 -9.55 -3.13 13.42
C TRP A 209 -8.25 -2.34 13.62
N GLY A 210 -8.37 -1.02 13.78
CA GLY A 210 -7.20 -0.20 14.08
C GLY A 210 -7.51 1.27 14.30
N THR A 211 -6.44 2.02 14.58
CA THR A 211 -6.45 3.48 14.58
C THR A 211 -5.12 4.02 14.06
N THR A 212 -5.17 5.12 13.30
CA THR A 212 -3.99 5.82 12.80
C THR A 212 -4.05 7.32 13.05
N PHE A 213 -2.88 7.93 13.06
CA PHE A 213 -2.66 9.37 13.15
C PHE A 213 -1.72 9.79 12.02
N GLU A 214 -2.05 10.90 11.38
CA GLU A 214 -1.24 11.54 10.35
C GLU A 214 -1.05 13.00 10.76
N TYR A 215 0.19 13.40 11.03
CA TYR A 215 0.54 14.74 11.50
C TYR A 215 1.44 15.46 10.51
N LYS A 216 0.91 16.51 9.89
CA LYS A 216 1.63 17.44 9.01
C LYS A 216 2.54 18.34 9.84
N LEU A 217 3.76 17.86 10.08
CA LEU A 217 4.77 18.58 10.84
C LEU A 217 5.17 19.88 10.11
N MET A 218 5.33 19.80 8.78
CA MET A 218 5.59 20.91 7.87
C MET A 218 4.77 20.71 6.58
N PRO A 219 4.60 21.72 5.70
CA PRO A 219 3.82 21.58 4.46
C PRO A 219 4.26 20.39 3.59
N THR A 220 5.55 20.06 3.61
CA THR A 220 6.15 18.97 2.82
C THR A 220 6.43 17.71 3.63
N LEU A 221 6.19 17.68 4.95
CA LEU A 221 6.63 16.58 5.82
C LEU A 221 5.50 16.11 6.76
N THR A 222 5.17 14.83 6.67
CA THR A 222 4.13 14.18 7.47
C THR A 222 4.71 13.03 8.29
N LEU A 223 4.39 13.00 9.57
CA LEU A 223 4.64 11.86 10.45
C LEU A 223 3.36 11.04 10.59
N LYS A 224 3.46 9.72 10.47
CA LYS A 224 2.32 8.82 10.55
C LYS A 224 2.59 7.69 11.51
N GLY A 225 1.55 7.27 12.23
CA GLY A 225 1.66 6.15 13.15
C GLY A 225 0.29 5.55 13.46
N GLY A 226 0.29 4.34 14.03
CA GLY A 226 -0.97 3.70 14.39
C GLY A 226 -0.81 2.42 15.19
N VAL A 227 -1.96 1.86 15.54
CA VAL A 227 -2.10 0.53 16.12
C VAL A 227 -3.15 -0.20 15.30
N MET A 228 -2.80 -1.34 14.73
CA MET A 228 -3.72 -2.17 13.97
C MET A 228 -3.75 -3.59 14.53
N GLU A 229 -4.88 -4.26 14.40
CA GLU A 229 -5.04 -5.66 14.74
C GLU A 229 -4.21 -6.53 13.79
N GLN A 230 -3.41 -7.44 14.36
CA GLN A 230 -2.82 -8.53 13.61
C GLN A 230 -3.75 -9.75 13.70
N ASN A 231 -4.39 -10.10 12.59
CA ASN A 231 -5.28 -11.26 12.51
C ASN A 231 -4.99 -12.10 11.25
N PRO A 232 -4.44 -13.32 11.39
CA PRO A 232 -4.15 -14.18 10.25
C PRO A 232 -5.41 -14.66 9.52
N GLN A 233 -6.60 -14.55 10.13
CA GLN A 233 -7.87 -14.93 9.51
C GLN A 233 -8.54 -13.77 8.74
N ALA A 234 -8.01 -12.54 8.80
CA ALA A 234 -8.64 -11.39 8.14
C ALA A 234 -8.84 -11.60 6.62
N ALA A 235 -7.92 -12.30 5.96
CA ALA A 235 -8.03 -12.63 4.54
C ALA A 235 -9.01 -13.79 4.22
N SER A 236 -9.63 -14.42 5.21
CA SER A 236 -10.58 -15.53 4.99
C SER A 236 -11.95 -15.06 4.49
N ARG A 237 -12.73 -15.96 3.85
CA ARG A 237 -14.08 -15.62 3.37
C ARG A 237 -15.04 -15.24 4.50
N SER A 238 -14.94 -15.92 5.64
CA SER A 238 -15.78 -15.62 6.81
C SER A 238 -15.52 -14.24 7.40
N HIS A 239 -14.37 -13.62 7.08
CA HIS A 239 -14.01 -12.28 7.54
C HIS A 239 -14.26 -11.18 6.50
N ALA A 240 -14.79 -11.50 5.32
CA ALA A 240 -15.00 -10.52 4.25
C ALA A 240 -15.85 -9.30 4.66
N TRP A 241 -16.75 -9.48 5.63
CA TRP A 241 -17.63 -8.44 6.21
C TRP A 241 -17.68 -8.54 7.74
N SER A 242 -16.71 -9.22 8.36
CA SER A 242 -16.74 -9.50 9.80
C SER A 242 -16.16 -8.34 10.60
N TRP A 243 -16.92 -7.85 11.56
CA TRP A 243 -16.45 -6.92 12.58
C TRP A 243 -15.77 -7.62 13.77
N SER A 244 -15.63 -8.94 13.73
CA SER A 244 -15.07 -9.72 14.84
C SER A 244 -13.54 -9.66 14.89
N THR A 245 -12.99 -9.49 16.09
CA THR A 245 -11.56 -9.69 16.40
C THR A 245 -11.25 -11.14 16.77
N LYS A 246 -12.16 -12.08 16.54
CA LYS A 246 -11.89 -13.50 16.81
C LYS A 246 -10.74 -13.97 15.92
N GLY A 247 -9.69 -14.49 16.54
CA GLY A 247 -8.51 -14.98 15.84
C GLY A 247 -7.34 -14.01 15.80
N SER A 248 -7.47 -12.76 16.31
CA SER A 248 -6.33 -11.86 16.45
C SER A 248 -5.22 -12.53 17.26
N LYS A 249 -3.97 -12.31 16.84
CA LYS A 249 -2.78 -12.87 17.49
C LYS A 249 -1.85 -11.81 18.07
N GLY A 250 -2.12 -10.54 17.81
CA GLY A 250 -1.36 -9.44 18.37
C GLY A 250 -1.75 -8.11 17.72
N VAL A 251 -0.82 -7.17 17.79
CA VAL A 251 -0.95 -5.85 17.19
C VAL A 251 0.18 -5.58 16.22
N LEU A 252 -0.09 -4.65 15.32
CA LEU A 252 0.81 -4.05 14.35
C LEU A 252 1.03 -2.60 14.77
N LEU A 253 2.29 -2.18 14.85
CA LEU A 253 2.69 -0.82 15.18
C LEU A 253 3.44 -0.22 13.98
N PRO A 254 2.73 0.29 12.96
CA PRO A 254 3.34 1.02 11.86
C PRO A 254 3.76 2.43 12.29
N LEU A 255 4.93 2.86 11.83
CA LEU A 255 5.40 4.24 11.86
C LEU A 255 5.96 4.59 10.48
N GLU A 256 5.65 5.76 9.95
CA GLU A 256 6.13 6.23 8.66
C GLU A 256 6.43 7.73 8.69
N ILE A 257 7.52 8.12 8.04
CA ILE A 257 7.77 9.50 7.65
C ILE A 257 7.55 9.61 6.14
N GLU A 258 6.74 10.57 5.71
CA GLU A 258 6.48 10.85 4.29
C GLU A 258 6.85 12.30 3.99
N ALA A 259 7.63 12.50 2.93
CA ALA A 259 8.00 13.83 2.43
C ALA A 259 7.55 14.02 0.98
N ARG A 260 6.95 15.18 0.69
CA ARG A 260 6.53 15.60 -0.65
C ARG A 260 7.15 16.96 -1.03
N PRO A 261 8.46 17.03 -1.30
CA PRO A 261 9.14 18.28 -1.63
C PRO A 261 9.02 18.66 -3.12
N MET A 262 9.41 19.90 -3.42
CA MET A 262 9.78 20.33 -4.77
C MET A 262 11.31 20.40 -4.85
N ILE A 263 11.94 19.66 -5.77
CA ILE A 263 13.38 19.64 -5.98
C ILE A 263 13.65 20.18 -7.39
N ASN A 264 14.36 21.29 -7.50
CA ASN A 264 14.56 22.02 -8.77
C ASN A 264 13.22 22.30 -9.48
N ASP A 265 12.23 22.77 -8.72
CA ASP A 265 10.84 22.98 -9.16
C ASP A 265 10.10 21.72 -9.62
N LEU A 266 10.64 20.51 -9.42
CA LEU A 266 10.02 19.25 -9.80
C LEU A 266 9.49 18.49 -8.55
N PRO A 267 8.24 18.00 -8.59
CA PRO A 267 7.62 17.28 -7.48
C PRO A 267 8.30 15.94 -7.19
N GLY A 268 8.46 15.63 -5.91
CA GLY A 268 8.90 14.32 -5.44
C GLY A 268 8.01 13.78 -4.31
N ALA A 269 8.03 12.47 -4.10
CA ALA A 269 7.37 11.78 -2.99
C ALA A 269 8.32 10.71 -2.43
N TYR A 270 8.52 10.73 -1.12
CA TYR A 270 9.50 9.90 -0.42
C TYR A 270 8.87 9.36 0.85
N ASN A 271 9.11 8.09 1.17
CA ASN A 271 8.75 7.56 2.49
C ASN A 271 9.81 6.63 3.06
N LEU A 272 9.79 6.52 4.39
CA LEU A 272 10.49 5.48 5.12
C LEU A 272 9.57 5.05 6.26
N GLY A 273 9.29 3.75 6.34
CA GLY A 273 8.40 3.20 7.34
C GLY A 273 8.94 1.93 7.97
N VAL A 274 8.57 1.74 9.24
CA VAL A 274 8.82 0.53 10.01
C VAL A 274 7.50 -0.02 10.52
N LEU A 275 7.38 -1.34 10.49
CA LEU A 275 6.25 -2.07 11.03
C LEU A 275 6.79 -3.04 12.07
N PHE A 276 6.34 -2.90 13.31
CA PHE A 276 6.60 -3.86 14.37
C PHE A 276 5.36 -4.69 14.66
N THR A 277 5.53 -5.96 15.05
CA THR A 277 4.43 -6.76 15.59
C THR A 277 4.87 -7.61 16.76
N ASN A 278 3.93 -7.80 17.70
CA ASN A 278 4.07 -8.78 18.77
C ASN A 278 3.34 -10.11 18.47
N ALA A 279 2.71 -10.24 17.30
CA ALA A 279 2.01 -11.46 16.91
C ALA A 279 3.02 -12.59 16.67
N PRO A 280 2.81 -13.80 17.23
CA PRO A 280 3.70 -14.93 17.04
C PRO A 280 3.97 -15.23 15.56
N GLN A 281 5.24 -15.29 15.18
CA GLN A 281 5.72 -15.74 13.87
C GLN A 281 6.61 -16.96 14.04
N SER A 282 6.50 -17.93 13.13
CA SER A 282 7.38 -19.10 13.15
C SER A 282 8.77 -18.76 12.62
N ASP A 283 9.80 -19.36 13.21
CA ASP A 283 11.15 -19.32 12.66
C ASP A 283 11.19 -20.05 11.31
N LEU A 284 12.01 -19.57 10.37
CA LEU A 284 12.16 -20.21 9.06
C LEU A 284 13.08 -21.43 9.06
N TYR A 285 13.94 -21.58 10.08
CA TYR A 285 14.93 -22.64 10.15
C TYR A 285 14.97 -23.35 11.50
N TYR A 286 15.06 -22.62 12.61
CA TYR A 286 15.33 -23.20 13.92
C TYR A 286 14.08 -23.84 14.53
N GLY A 287 14.26 -25.05 15.07
CA GLY A 287 13.33 -25.73 15.97
C GLY A 287 13.47 -25.23 17.40
N LYS A 288 12.49 -25.57 18.26
CA LYS A 288 12.51 -25.19 19.68
C LYS A 288 13.70 -25.75 20.45
N SER A 289 14.26 -26.86 20.00
CA SER A 289 15.43 -27.51 20.58
C SER A 289 16.76 -26.89 20.11
N GLY A 290 16.73 -25.91 19.20
CA GLY A 290 17.91 -25.21 18.66
C GLY A 290 18.54 -25.83 17.41
N GLY A 291 18.04 -26.97 16.94
CA GLY A 291 18.41 -27.60 15.66
C GLY A 291 17.48 -27.21 14.49
N PRO A 292 17.53 -27.90 13.35
CA PRO A 292 16.59 -27.67 12.24
C PRO A 292 15.15 -28.02 12.61
N GLY A 293 14.23 -27.07 12.46
CA GLY A 293 12.81 -27.21 12.80
C GLY A 293 12.07 -28.25 11.97
N ALA A 294 12.54 -28.54 10.74
CA ALA A 294 11.98 -29.58 9.88
C ALA A 294 12.07 -30.99 10.49
N THR A 295 12.99 -31.21 11.42
CA THR A 295 13.22 -32.50 12.10
C THR A 295 13.03 -32.41 13.62
N ASP A 296 12.65 -31.24 14.14
CA ASP A 296 12.46 -31.02 15.58
C ASP A 296 11.10 -31.58 16.02
N PRO A 297 11.04 -32.52 16.99
CA PRO A 297 9.77 -33.08 17.46
C PRO A 297 8.85 -32.03 18.09
N ASP A 298 9.39 -30.93 18.61
CA ASP A 298 8.61 -29.85 19.22
C ASP A 298 8.23 -28.73 18.22
N GLY A 299 8.65 -28.88 16.96
CA GLY A 299 8.38 -27.97 15.84
C GLY A 299 9.27 -26.72 15.83
N TYR A 300 8.94 -25.80 14.92
CA TYR A 300 9.68 -24.54 14.75
C TYR A 300 9.59 -23.62 15.98
N ALA A 301 10.71 -22.95 16.27
CA ALA A 301 10.76 -21.87 17.24
C ALA A 301 9.80 -20.74 16.86
N GLN A 302 9.40 -19.92 17.84
CA GLN A 302 8.45 -18.84 17.64
C GLN A 302 9.04 -17.51 18.10
N HIS A 303 8.78 -16.45 17.33
CA HIS A 303 9.15 -15.08 17.63
C HIS A 303 7.90 -14.25 17.91
N ASN A 304 7.83 -13.62 19.08
CA ASN A 304 6.75 -12.73 19.46
C ASN A 304 7.12 -11.24 19.30
N ARG A 305 8.21 -10.97 18.56
CA ARG A 305 8.73 -9.64 18.26
C ARG A 305 9.47 -9.71 16.94
N THR A 306 8.82 -9.23 15.89
CA THR A 306 9.41 -9.13 14.56
C THR A 306 9.19 -7.72 14.02
N TRP A 307 9.98 -7.37 13.02
CA TRP A 307 9.95 -6.05 12.42
C TRP A 307 10.09 -6.15 10.91
N PHE A 308 9.66 -5.10 10.23
CA PHE A 308 9.76 -4.96 8.79
C PHE A 308 10.01 -3.51 8.43
N LEU A 309 10.98 -3.24 7.57
CA LEU A 309 11.32 -1.93 7.06
C LEU A 309 10.90 -1.83 5.60
N TYR A 310 10.32 -0.70 5.22
CA TYR A 310 10.01 -0.38 3.83
C TYR A 310 10.27 1.10 3.56
N GLY A 311 10.46 1.43 2.29
CA GLY A 311 10.56 2.82 1.88
C GLY A 311 10.67 2.94 0.37
N GLY A 312 10.68 4.17 -0.09
CA GLY A 312 10.87 4.47 -1.49
C GLY A 312 10.96 5.94 -1.79
N LEU A 313 11.11 6.20 -3.08
CA LEU A 313 11.18 7.50 -3.70
C LEU A 313 10.48 7.46 -5.05
N ASN A 314 9.89 8.59 -5.42
CA ASN A 314 9.28 8.84 -6.72
C ASN A 314 9.52 10.30 -7.06
N GLN A 315 10.34 10.58 -8.08
CA GLN A 315 10.81 11.92 -8.38
C GLN A 315 10.63 12.23 -9.87
N GLN A 316 10.03 13.37 -10.17
CA GLN A 316 10.02 13.92 -11.53
C GLN A 316 11.43 14.44 -11.84
N VAL A 317 12.00 13.99 -12.95
CA VAL A 317 13.38 14.30 -13.37
C VAL A 317 13.45 15.14 -14.63
N THR A 318 12.36 15.22 -15.40
CA THR A 318 12.23 16.17 -16.51
C THR A 318 10.84 16.82 -16.50
N ARG A 319 10.75 18.00 -17.11
CA ARG A 319 9.50 18.71 -17.38
C ARG A 319 9.46 19.05 -18.86
N HIS A 320 8.33 18.80 -19.52
CA HIS A 320 8.16 19.22 -20.91
C HIS A 320 7.97 20.75 -20.98
N ALA A 321 8.49 21.39 -22.04
CA ALA A 321 8.57 22.85 -22.10
C ALA A 321 7.21 23.56 -22.22
N ASP A 322 6.21 22.90 -22.80
CA ASP A 322 4.87 23.43 -23.04
C ASP A 322 3.85 23.11 -21.94
N ASP A 323 4.14 22.12 -21.07
CA ASP A 323 3.18 21.58 -20.12
C ASP A 323 3.91 21.05 -18.86
N PRO A 324 3.69 21.67 -17.69
CA PRO A 324 4.30 21.25 -16.43
C PRO A 324 3.82 19.88 -15.93
N GLU A 325 2.70 19.36 -16.44
CA GLU A 325 2.16 18.04 -16.11
C GLU A 325 2.71 16.92 -17.02
N ARG A 326 3.63 17.23 -17.93
CA ARG A 326 4.32 16.26 -18.79
C ARG A 326 5.79 16.14 -18.42
N GLY A 327 6.34 14.94 -18.64
CA GLY A 327 7.76 14.67 -18.37
C GLY A 327 8.01 13.27 -17.82
N MET A 328 9.24 13.07 -17.34
CA MET A 328 9.73 11.79 -16.85
C MET A 328 9.77 11.75 -15.33
N SER A 329 9.39 10.61 -14.74
CA SER A 329 9.62 10.30 -13.33
C SER A 329 10.40 9.00 -13.18
N LEU A 330 11.22 8.94 -12.12
CA LEU A 330 11.94 7.75 -11.68
C LEU A 330 11.42 7.36 -10.31
N SER A 331 11.19 6.07 -10.11
CA SER A 331 10.81 5.53 -8.81
C SER A 331 11.70 4.37 -8.39
N LEU A 332 11.92 4.27 -7.08
CA LEU A 332 12.61 3.15 -6.43
C LEU A 332 11.87 2.86 -5.13
N SER A 333 11.46 1.61 -4.93
CA SER A 333 10.89 1.14 -3.67
C SER A 333 11.62 -0.11 -3.20
N GLY A 334 11.66 -0.30 -1.90
CA GLY A 334 12.30 -1.48 -1.34
C GLY A 334 11.86 -1.80 0.07
N SER A 335 12.22 -3.01 0.50
CA SER A 335 11.95 -3.50 1.84
C SER A 335 13.07 -4.36 2.39
N TYR A 336 13.17 -4.41 3.71
CA TYR A 336 14.11 -5.22 4.46
C TYR A 336 13.40 -5.85 5.65
N SER A 337 13.54 -7.16 5.85
CA SER A 337 12.76 -7.91 6.84
C SER A 337 13.61 -8.64 7.88
N ASP A 338 12.97 -8.98 8.99
CA ASP A 338 13.51 -9.91 9.97
C ASP A 338 13.63 -11.32 9.35
N GLN A 339 14.85 -11.71 8.99
CA GLN A 339 15.18 -13.00 8.37
C GLN A 339 14.73 -14.22 9.18
N ARG A 340 14.49 -14.05 10.48
CA ARG A 340 14.07 -15.16 11.33
C ARG A 340 12.68 -15.67 10.94
N SER A 341 11.80 -14.80 10.43
CA SER A 341 10.38 -15.15 10.24
C SER A 341 9.80 -14.75 8.88
N ASN A 342 10.54 -14.03 8.04
CA ASN A 342 10.06 -13.59 6.74
C ASN A 342 10.99 -14.07 5.62
N TYR A 343 10.45 -14.91 4.73
CA TYR A 343 11.24 -15.52 3.64
C TYR A 343 11.61 -14.51 2.54
N ILE A 344 10.93 -13.35 2.49
CA ILE A 344 11.28 -12.23 1.63
C ILE A 344 12.23 -11.32 2.41
N HIS A 345 13.52 -11.65 2.39
CA HIS A 345 14.53 -10.88 3.12
C HIS A 345 14.67 -9.45 2.59
N THR A 346 14.76 -9.32 1.27
CA THR A 346 14.82 -8.05 0.55
C THR A 346 13.94 -8.12 -0.68
N ALA A 347 13.32 -6.99 -1.00
CA ALA A 347 12.67 -6.78 -2.28
C ALA A 347 12.96 -5.36 -2.73
N VAL A 348 13.23 -5.17 -4.02
CA VAL A 348 13.50 -3.87 -4.62
C VAL A 348 12.81 -3.81 -5.96
N ALA A 349 12.20 -2.67 -6.27
CA ALA A 349 11.63 -2.39 -7.57
C ALA A 349 12.01 -0.98 -8.00
N ALA A 350 12.46 -0.82 -9.24
CA ALA A 350 12.71 0.46 -9.86
C ALA A 350 11.88 0.57 -11.14
N SER A 351 11.35 1.76 -11.39
CA SER A 351 10.59 2.04 -12.61
C SER A 351 10.86 3.44 -13.12
N MET A 352 10.56 3.64 -14.41
CA MET A 352 10.60 4.91 -15.10
C MET A 352 9.27 5.10 -15.83
N ARG A 353 8.67 6.27 -15.69
CA ARG A 353 7.44 6.65 -16.41
C ARG A 353 7.71 7.92 -17.20
N TYR A 354 7.16 8.01 -18.41
CA TYR A 354 7.08 9.26 -19.16
C TYR A 354 5.62 9.60 -19.43
N ARG A 355 5.15 10.75 -18.95
CA ARG A 355 3.80 11.27 -19.16
C ARG A 355 3.78 12.24 -20.34
N GLY A 356 2.90 11.98 -21.31
CA GLY A 356 2.77 12.78 -22.53
C GLY A 356 4.04 12.84 -23.37
N PRO A 357 4.55 11.70 -23.88
CA PRO A 357 5.77 11.67 -24.72
C PRO A 357 5.59 12.31 -26.10
N VAL A 358 4.35 12.44 -26.57
CA VAL A 358 3.98 13.02 -27.87
C VAL A 358 3.08 14.21 -27.63
#